data_AF-A0A401L2W3-F1
#
_entry.id   AF-A0A401L2W3-F1
#
_cell.length_a   1.000
_cell.length_b   1.000
_cell.length_c   1.000
_cell.angle_alpha   90.00
_cell.angle_beta   90.00
_cell.angle_gamma   90.00
#
_symmetry.space_group_name_H-M   'P 1'
#
loop_
_entity.id
_entity.type
_entity.pdbx_description
1 polymer ?
#
loop_
_entity_poly.entity_id
_entity_poly.type
_entity_poly.pdbx_seq_one_letter_code
_entity_poly.pdbx_strand_id
1 'polypeptide(L)'
;MNSPECNLPENGYNPLHYINPVELHLPESGYDPLRFISPVEFALPENARLPHAWIKLLDPERVQLPAIDSSYAVAEPQRVDAMTYSTLDLCRFDAFTILVDETSSLQFEVAAQTALARIPASVASGLLLRVIVKGVDFLLQLGQENWDGVVPLKQGQAVLVRPDQHILAVLDRDAGAAYIEEALKSYSSWEMSNTVVSNLV
;
A
#
# COMPACT_ATOMS: atom_id res chain seq x y z
N MET A 1 55.40 15.23 16.97
CA MET A 1 54.04 15.11 17.51
C MET A 1 53.16 14.79 16.32
N ASN A 2 52.89 13.49 16.13
CA ASN A 2 52.25 12.97 14.93
C ASN A 2 50.74 12.83 15.17
N SER A 3 49.96 13.35 14.23
CA SER A 3 48.51 13.13 14.11
C SER A 3 48.23 11.63 13.92
N PRO A 4 47.14 11.07 14.47
CA PRO A 4 46.72 9.74 14.11
C PRO A 4 45.94 9.79 12.79
N GLU A 5 46.56 9.27 11.74
CA GLU A 5 45.88 8.82 10.52
C GLU A 5 45.00 7.62 10.86
N CYS A 6 43.67 7.79 10.78
CA CYS A 6 42.75 6.66 10.81
C CYS A 6 42.78 5.95 9.46
N ASN A 7 43.56 4.88 9.40
CA ASN A 7 43.53 3.88 8.34
C ASN A 7 42.20 3.11 8.39
N LEU A 8 41.44 3.14 7.29
CA LEU A 8 40.31 2.25 7.06
C LEU A 8 40.82 0.84 6.72
N PRO A 9 40.29 -0.24 7.33
CA PRO A 9 40.44 -1.57 6.76
C PRO A 9 39.43 -1.77 5.62
N GLU A 10 39.93 -1.87 4.39
CA GLU A 10 39.23 -2.53 3.28
C GLU A 10 39.09 -4.03 3.61
N ASN A 11 37.90 -4.44 4.05
CA ASN A 11 37.21 -5.68 3.67
C ASN A 11 36.13 -6.04 4.69
N GLY A 12 34.93 -6.34 4.17
CA GLY A 12 33.96 -7.17 4.87
C GLY A 12 32.56 -6.57 4.92
N TYR A 13 31.66 -7.18 4.16
CA TYR A 13 30.19 -7.09 4.22
C TYR A 13 29.53 -5.90 3.51
N ASN A 14 29.02 -6.20 2.31
CA ASN A 14 27.98 -5.44 1.63
C ASN A 14 26.60 -6.05 2.02
N PRO A 15 25.76 -5.41 2.84
CA PRO A 15 24.47 -5.96 3.25
C PRO A 15 23.37 -5.47 2.30
N LEU A 16 23.35 -5.99 1.07
CA LEU A 16 22.22 -5.84 0.12
C LEU A 16 21.53 -7.17 -0.23
N HIS A 17 21.73 -8.22 0.57
CA HIS A 17 20.92 -9.44 0.44
C HIS A 17 19.79 -9.44 1.45
N TYR A 18 18.69 -8.74 1.13
CA TYR A 18 17.38 -9.18 1.56
C TYR A 18 16.77 -9.97 0.40
N ILE A 19 16.83 -11.29 0.54
CA ILE A 19 16.24 -12.25 -0.39
C ILE A 19 14.73 -12.17 -0.22
N ASN A 20 14.02 -11.79 -1.29
CA ASN A 20 12.59 -12.04 -1.44
C ASN A 20 12.47 -13.40 -2.16
N PRO A 21 11.93 -14.46 -1.54
CA PRO A 21 11.79 -15.75 -2.22
C PRO A 21 10.50 -15.76 -3.02
N VAL A 22 10.56 -15.24 -4.24
CA VAL A 22 9.72 -15.73 -5.33
C VAL A 22 10.66 -16.17 -6.43
N GLU A 23 11.13 -17.43 -6.34
CA GLU A 23 11.76 -18.11 -7.47
C GLU A 23 10.71 -18.31 -8.55
N LEU A 24 10.61 -17.34 -9.46
CA LEU A 24 10.03 -17.54 -10.78
C LEU A 24 10.99 -18.45 -11.55
N HIS A 25 10.68 -19.74 -11.60
CA HIS A 25 11.29 -20.68 -12.56
C HIS A 25 10.97 -20.19 -13.99
N LEU A 26 11.93 -19.50 -14.60
CA LEU A 26 11.91 -19.21 -16.04
C LEU A 26 12.51 -20.42 -16.78
N PRO A 27 11.86 -20.95 -17.84
CA PRO A 27 12.47 -21.97 -18.68
C PRO A 27 13.62 -21.37 -19.47
N GLU A 28 14.77 -22.05 -19.44
CA GLU A 28 15.93 -21.69 -20.24
C GLU A 28 15.65 -21.88 -21.73
N SER A 29 15.49 -20.78 -22.47
CA SER A 29 15.82 -20.71 -23.90
C SER A 29 15.62 -19.29 -24.44
N GLY A 30 16.73 -18.56 -24.60
CA GLY A 30 16.91 -17.54 -25.63
C GLY A 30 16.26 -16.18 -25.38
N TYR A 31 16.95 -15.27 -24.70
CA TYR A 31 16.65 -13.84 -24.70
C TYR A 31 17.69 -13.04 -25.49
N ASP A 32 17.18 -12.29 -26.47
CA ASP A 32 17.88 -11.28 -27.28
C ASP A 32 18.09 -10.00 -26.44
N PRO A 33 19.34 -9.50 -26.27
CA PRO A 33 19.68 -8.43 -25.33
C PRO A 33 19.23 -7.01 -25.74
N LEU A 34 18.45 -6.83 -26.82
CA LEU A 34 18.01 -5.50 -27.29
C LEU A 34 16.49 -5.28 -27.36
N ARG A 35 15.69 -6.07 -26.63
CA ARG A 35 14.31 -5.63 -26.34
C ARG A 35 14.33 -4.62 -25.21
N PHE A 36 14.39 -3.35 -25.61
CA PHE A 36 13.86 -2.22 -24.86
C PHE A 36 12.56 -2.65 -24.18
N ILE A 37 12.61 -2.81 -22.86
CA ILE A 37 11.40 -2.96 -22.06
C ILE A 37 10.77 -1.57 -22.10
N SER A 38 9.80 -1.38 -22.98
CA SER A 38 8.84 -0.26 -22.87
C SER A 38 8.33 -0.20 -21.43
N PRO A 39 8.03 0.97 -20.86
CA PRO A 39 7.51 1.04 -19.50
C PRO A 39 6.21 0.24 -19.47
N VAL A 40 6.29 -0.99 -18.97
CA VAL A 40 5.12 -1.80 -18.71
C VAL A 40 4.48 -1.15 -17.51
N GLU A 41 3.38 -0.46 -17.80
CA GLU A 41 2.34 -0.04 -16.88
C GLU A 41 2.19 -1.09 -15.77
N PHE A 42 2.81 -0.81 -14.62
CA PHE A 42 2.86 -1.73 -13.48
C PHE A 42 1.49 -1.62 -12.78
N ALA A 43 0.47 -2.19 -13.40
CA ALA A 43 -0.85 -2.28 -12.80
C ALA A 43 -0.77 -3.25 -11.62
N LEU A 44 -1.08 -2.76 -10.42
CA LEU A 44 -1.23 -3.62 -9.25
C LEU A 44 -2.34 -4.65 -9.55
N PRO A 45 -2.08 -5.96 -9.43
CA PRO A 45 -3.12 -6.95 -9.65
C PRO A 45 -4.25 -6.77 -8.64
N GLU A 46 -5.50 -6.89 -9.09
CA GLU A 46 -6.63 -7.02 -8.19
C GLU A 46 -6.40 -8.22 -7.26
N ASN A 47 -6.77 -8.06 -5.99
CA ASN A 47 -6.51 -9.00 -4.89
C ASN A 47 -5.04 -9.21 -4.52
N ALA A 48 -4.08 -8.48 -5.11
CA ALA A 48 -2.72 -8.46 -4.56
C ALA A 48 -2.72 -7.79 -3.18
N ARG A 49 -1.85 -8.25 -2.28
CA ARG A 49 -1.66 -7.58 -1.00
C ARG A 49 -1.00 -6.21 -1.24
N LEU A 50 -1.47 -5.18 -0.54
CA LEU A 50 -0.89 -3.85 -0.61
C LEU A 50 0.64 -3.94 -0.36
N PRO A 51 1.49 -3.31 -1.19
CA PRO A 51 2.93 -3.34 -0.96
C PRO A 51 3.28 -2.66 0.37
N HIS A 52 4.11 -3.36 1.16
CA HIS A 52 4.65 -2.85 2.41
C HIS A 52 5.68 -1.75 2.15
N ALA A 53 5.57 -0.64 2.86
CA ALA A 53 6.63 0.35 3.01
C ALA A 53 6.58 1.01 4.40
N TRP A 54 7.75 1.38 4.92
CA TRP A 54 7.82 2.16 6.17
C TRP A 54 7.37 3.60 5.93
N ILE A 55 6.54 4.11 6.84
CA ILE A 55 5.95 5.44 6.74
C ILE A 55 6.19 6.27 8.00
N LYS A 56 6.07 7.58 7.83
CA LYS A 56 5.93 8.54 8.91
C LYS A 56 4.50 9.10 8.86
N LEU A 57 3.77 9.01 9.97
CA LEU A 57 2.50 9.70 10.12
C LEU A 57 2.74 11.19 10.27
N LEU A 58 2.00 11.98 9.51
CA LEU A 58 2.01 13.44 9.60
C LEU A 58 0.91 13.96 10.52
N ASP A 59 -0.22 13.25 10.56
CA ASP A 59 -1.33 13.52 11.46
C ASP A 59 -1.74 12.23 12.22
N PRO A 60 -1.10 11.95 13.38
CA PRO A 60 -1.41 10.77 14.19
C PRO A 60 -2.80 10.79 14.83
N GLU A 61 -3.42 11.97 14.97
CA GLU A 61 -4.76 12.10 15.55
C GLU A 61 -5.83 11.68 14.54
N ARG A 62 -5.62 12.02 13.26
CA ARG A 62 -6.46 11.60 12.13
C ARG A 62 -6.24 10.13 11.77
N VAL A 63 -5.00 9.64 11.91
CA VAL A 63 -4.61 8.26 11.60
C VAL A 63 -4.26 7.54 12.90
N GLN A 64 -5.29 7.18 13.67
CA GLN A 64 -5.15 6.43 14.92
C GLN A 64 -4.66 5.00 14.65
N LEU A 65 -3.35 4.80 14.71
CA LEU A 65 -2.70 3.50 14.51
C LEU A 65 -1.94 3.07 15.76
N PRO A 66 -2.00 1.77 16.13
CA PRO A 66 -1.11 1.25 17.15
C PRO A 66 0.33 1.29 16.61
N ALA A 67 1.24 1.90 17.35
CA ALA A 67 2.66 1.86 17.01
C ALA A 67 3.18 0.42 17.05
N ILE A 68 3.94 0.03 16.02
CA ILE A 68 4.65 -1.25 16.02
C ILE A 68 5.88 -1.12 16.91
N ASP A 69 6.03 -2.01 17.88
CA ASP A 69 7.28 -2.16 18.63
C ASP A 69 8.30 -2.88 17.73
N SER A 70 9.29 -2.15 17.24
CA SER A 70 10.35 -2.68 16.38
C SER A 70 11.67 -2.90 17.12
N SER A 71 11.68 -2.87 18.46
CA SER A 71 12.89 -3.00 19.28
C SER A 71 13.62 -4.35 19.13
N TYR A 72 12.94 -5.37 18.63
CA TYR A 72 13.51 -6.69 18.35
C TYR A 72 14.24 -6.77 17.00
N ALA A 73 14.03 -5.80 16.10
CA ALA A 73 14.74 -5.75 14.84
C ALA A 73 16.19 -5.34 15.11
N VAL A 74 17.16 -6.15 14.67
CA VAL A 74 18.58 -5.83 14.74
C VAL A 74 18.89 -4.74 13.70
N ALA A 75 18.52 -3.51 14.03
CA ALA A 75 18.77 -2.32 13.24
C ALA A 75 19.40 -1.24 14.12
N GLU A 76 20.14 -0.33 13.50
CA GLU A 76 20.64 0.87 14.18
C GLU A 76 19.46 1.62 14.85
N PRO A 77 19.62 2.18 16.07
CA PRO A 77 18.51 2.79 16.82
C PRO A 77 17.71 3.83 16.02
N GLN A 78 18.38 4.64 15.19
CA GLN A 78 17.74 5.62 14.31
C GLN A 78 16.86 4.99 13.22
N ARG A 79 17.14 3.74 12.82
CA ARG A 79 16.32 2.97 11.88
C ARG A 79 15.14 2.32 12.60
N VAL A 80 15.26 1.98 13.87
CA VAL A 80 14.15 1.43 14.68
C VAL A 80 13.04 2.46 14.85
N ASP A 81 13.37 3.71 15.15
CA ASP A 81 12.38 4.80 15.27
C ASP A 81 11.65 5.09 13.95
N ALA A 82 12.33 4.91 12.82
CA ALA A 82 11.73 5.06 11.49
C ALA A 82 10.80 3.88 11.10
N MET A 83 10.88 2.75 11.81
CA MET A 83 10.10 1.52 11.59
C MET A 83 8.91 1.42 12.55
N THR A 84 8.22 2.53 12.81
CA THR A 84 7.09 2.56 13.75
C THR A 84 5.75 2.23 13.07
N TYR A 85 5.60 2.61 11.79
CA TYR A 85 4.36 2.43 11.03
C TYR A 85 4.63 1.99 9.60
N SER A 86 3.72 1.22 9.05
CA SER A 86 3.73 0.69 7.69
C SER A 86 2.52 1.19 6.88
N THR A 87 2.66 1.20 5.55
CA THR A 87 1.52 1.38 4.63
C THR A 87 0.39 0.39 4.87
N LEU A 88 0.71 -0.80 5.40
CA LEU A 88 -0.27 -1.82 5.77
C LEU A 88 -1.10 -1.43 6.98
N ASP A 89 -0.52 -0.69 7.92
CA ASP A 89 -1.20 -0.26 9.14
C ASP A 89 -2.27 0.79 8.83
N LEU A 90 -2.11 1.56 7.75
CA LEU A 90 -3.12 2.51 7.26
C LEU A 90 -4.48 1.82 6.98
N CYS A 91 -4.46 0.53 6.66
CA CYS A 91 -5.65 -0.26 6.38
C CYS A 91 -6.21 -0.85 7.69
N ARG A 92 -7.32 -0.28 8.17
CA ARG A 92 -7.99 -0.81 9.36
C ARG A 92 -8.71 -2.12 9.05
N PHE A 93 -8.71 -3.03 10.01
CA PHE A 93 -9.39 -4.33 9.90
C PHE A 93 -10.92 -4.24 9.76
N ASP A 94 -11.53 -3.08 10.03
CA ASP A 94 -12.97 -2.83 9.99
C ASP A 94 -13.39 -1.86 8.86
N ALA A 95 -12.47 -1.42 8.00
CA ALA A 95 -12.75 -0.39 7.01
C ALA A 95 -12.03 -0.60 5.67
N PHE A 96 -12.71 -0.24 4.60
CA PHE A 96 -12.07 -0.02 3.30
C PHE A 96 -11.27 1.28 3.34
N THR A 97 -10.16 1.30 2.62
CA THR A 97 -9.23 2.43 2.61
C THR A 97 -8.91 2.83 1.18
N ILE A 98 -9.16 4.08 0.82
CA ILE A 98 -8.68 4.68 -0.42
C ILE A 98 -7.36 5.39 -0.11
N LEU A 99 -6.28 4.91 -0.71
CA LEU A 99 -4.99 5.61 -0.73
C LEU A 99 -4.94 6.53 -1.95
N VAL A 100 -4.59 7.79 -1.74
CA VAL A 100 -4.54 8.81 -2.80
C VAL A 100 -3.42 9.81 -2.52
N ASP A 101 -2.94 10.53 -3.53
CA ASP A 101 -2.05 11.68 -3.29
C ASP A 101 -2.81 12.96 -2.90
N GLU A 102 -2.07 13.97 -2.44
CA GLU A 102 -2.64 15.27 -2.07
C GLU A 102 -3.39 15.95 -3.21
N THR A 103 -2.91 15.84 -4.45
CA THR A 103 -3.44 16.57 -5.62
C THR A 103 -4.83 16.08 -6.02
N SER A 104 -5.07 14.77 -5.92
CA SER A 104 -6.34 14.14 -6.28
C SER A 104 -7.27 13.90 -5.07
N SER A 105 -6.79 14.13 -3.84
CA SER A 105 -7.50 13.81 -2.60
C SER A 105 -8.95 14.29 -2.54
N LEU A 106 -9.19 15.58 -2.80
CA LEU A 106 -10.52 16.19 -2.72
C LEU A 106 -11.55 15.51 -3.63
N GLN A 107 -11.14 15.15 -4.85
CA GLN A 107 -12.01 14.47 -5.81
C GLN A 107 -12.43 13.09 -5.27
N PHE A 108 -11.48 12.33 -4.74
CA PHE A 108 -11.75 11.00 -4.20
C PHE A 108 -12.51 11.05 -2.88
N GLU A 109 -12.32 12.06 -2.03
CA GLU A 109 -13.15 12.29 -0.84
C GLU A 109 -14.62 12.51 -1.20
N VAL A 110 -14.90 13.39 -2.17
CA VAL A 110 -16.25 13.64 -2.66
C VAL A 110 -16.86 12.40 -3.32
N ALA A 111 -16.07 11.69 -4.14
CA ALA A 111 -16.50 10.46 -4.79
C ALA A 111 -16.83 9.36 -3.78
N ALA A 112 -16.01 9.17 -2.75
CA ALA A 112 -16.21 8.20 -1.67
C ALA A 112 -17.50 8.49 -0.88
N GLN A 113 -17.71 9.75 -0.46
CA GLN A 113 -18.92 10.16 0.25
C GLN A 113 -20.17 9.95 -0.61
N THR A 114 -20.09 10.31 -1.90
CA THR A 114 -21.19 10.12 -2.85
C THR A 114 -21.48 8.64 -3.09
N ALA A 115 -20.46 7.78 -3.17
CA ALA A 115 -20.61 6.34 -3.34
C ALA A 115 -21.32 5.72 -2.13
N LEU A 116 -20.89 6.04 -0.91
CA LEU A 116 -21.53 5.57 0.32
C LEU A 116 -23.01 6.00 0.39
N ALA A 117 -23.33 7.23 -0.03
CA ALA A 117 -24.71 7.74 -0.04
C ALA A 117 -25.63 7.01 -1.06
N ARG A 118 -25.07 6.36 -2.08
CA ARG A 118 -25.81 5.57 -3.09
C ARG A 118 -26.00 4.11 -2.70
N ILE A 119 -25.21 3.61 -1.74
CA ILE A 119 -25.35 2.26 -1.22
C ILE A 119 -26.59 2.23 -0.29
N PRO A 120 -27.50 1.24 -0.45
CA PRO A 120 -28.66 1.11 0.44
C PRO A 120 -28.25 1.07 1.91
N ALA A 121 -29.01 1.74 2.78
CA ALA A 121 -28.68 1.86 4.21
C ALA A 121 -28.49 0.52 4.93
N SER A 122 -29.15 -0.54 4.48
CA SER A 122 -29.00 -1.91 5.01
C SER A 122 -27.62 -2.52 4.76
N VAL A 123 -26.91 -2.07 3.72
CA VAL A 123 -25.55 -2.49 3.37
C VAL A 123 -24.54 -1.46 3.89
N ALA A 124 -24.85 -0.16 3.79
CA ALA A 124 -23.96 0.92 4.19
C ALA A 124 -23.68 0.95 5.71
N SER A 125 -24.60 0.48 6.54
CA SER A 125 -24.44 0.47 8.02
C SER A 125 -23.27 -0.38 8.52
N GLY A 126 -22.81 -1.35 7.72
CA GLY A 126 -21.62 -2.16 8.01
C GLY A 126 -20.38 -1.76 7.21
N LEU A 127 -20.47 -0.76 6.34
CA LEU A 127 -19.36 -0.34 5.47
C LEU A 127 -18.74 0.95 5.99
N LEU A 128 -17.49 0.84 6.44
CA LEU A 128 -16.64 2.00 6.69
C LEU A 128 -15.70 2.18 5.49
N LEU A 129 -15.64 3.40 4.97
CA LEU A 129 -14.72 3.79 3.90
C LEU A 129 -13.96 5.04 4.36
N ARG A 130 -12.62 4.99 4.29
CA ARG A 130 -11.76 6.11 4.62
C ARG A 130 -10.92 6.51 3.42
N VAL A 131 -10.59 7.79 3.34
CA VAL A 131 -9.59 8.30 2.40
C VAL A 131 -8.35 8.69 3.21
N ILE A 132 -7.20 8.15 2.81
CA ILE A 132 -5.90 8.41 3.42
C ILE A 132 -4.99 8.98 2.34
N VAL A 133 -4.42 10.14 2.64
CA VAL A 133 -3.78 11.02 1.68
C VAL A 133 -2.26 11.04 1.88
N LYS A 134 -1.51 10.52 0.91
CA LYS A 134 -0.06 10.62 0.88
C LYS A 134 0.36 12.08 0.68
N GLY A 135 1.21 12.59 1.56
CA GLY A 135 1.61 14.00 1.63
C GLY A 135 0.88 14.79 2.71
N VAL A 136 -0.27 14.30 3.19
CA VAL A 136 -1.08 14.96 4.24
C VAL A 136 -1.17 14.11 5.49
N ASP A 137 -1.59 12.85 5.34
CA ASP A 137 -1.76 11.90 6.44
C ASP A 137 -0.46 11.14 6.75
N PHE A 138 0.33 10.84 5.71
CA PHE A 138 1.59 10.13 5.85
C PHE A 138 2.61 10.48 4.75
N LEU A 139 3.88 10.18 5.03
CA LEU A 139 4.98 10.18 4.06
C LEU A 139 5.68 8.83 4.08
N LEU A 140 6.29 8.46 2.95
CA LEU A 140 7.24 7.35 2.91
C LEU A 140 8.52 7.73 3.66
N GLN A 141 9.09 6.79 4.40
CA GLN A 141 10.41 6.95 5.00
C GLN A 141 11.51 6.93 3.92
N LEU A 142 12.69 7.48 4.25
CA LEU A 142 13.84 7.49 3.36
C LEU A 142 14.22 6.07 2.93
N GLY A 143 14.46 5.85 1.63
CA GLY A 143 14.80 4.54 1.07
C GLY A 143 13.58 3.68 0.72
N GLN A 144 12.36 4.22 0.78
CA GLN A 144 11.12 3.53 0.39
C GLN A 144 10.52 4.09 -0.93
N GLU A 145 11.28 4.87 -1.69
CA GLU A 145 10.80 5.61 -2.86
C GLU A 145 10.33 4.69 -3.99
N ASN A 146 10.85 3.46 -4.05
CA ASN A 146 10.42 2.44 -5.01
C ASN A 146 8.94 2.07 -4.87
N TRP A 147 8.34 2.30 -3.69
CA TRP A 147 6.90 2.11 -3.48
C TRP A 147 6.07 2.99 -4.42
N ASP A 148 6.51 4.22 -4.69
CA ASP A 148 5.85 5.12 -5.65
C ASP A 148 5.94 4.63 -7.11
N GLY A 149 6.85 3.69 -7.41
CA GLY A 149 6.95 3.05 -8.72
C GLY A 149 5.96 1.90 -8.92
N VAL A 150 5.37 1.39 -7.84
CA VAL A 150 4.46 0.25 -7.85
C VAL A 150 3.03 0.67 -7.49
N VAL A 151 2.87 1.65 -6.59
CA VAL A 151 1.55 2.17 -6.19
C VAL A 151 1.31 3.50 -6.90
N PRO A 152 0.32 3.60 -7.80
CA PRO A 152 0.29 4.66 -8.79
C PRO A 152 -0.35 5.97 -8.28
N LEU A 153 -0.04 6.38 -7.05
CA LEU A 153 -0.65 7.57 -6.47
C LEU A 153 -0.19 8.85 -7.18
N LYS A 154 1.09 8.93 -7.60
CA LYS A 154 1.66 10.11 -8.27
C LYS A 154 1.09 10.37 -9.66
N GLN A 155 0.42 9.38 -10.25
CA GLN A 155 -0.26 9.48 -11.54
C GLN A 155 -1.67 10.08 -11.38
N GLY A 156 -2.04 10.49 -10.15
CA GLY A 156 -3.37 10.99 -9.81
C GLY A 156 -4.41 9.88 -9.67
N GLN A 157 -4.01 8.60 -9.76
CA GLN A 157 -4.86 7.45 -9.47
C GLN A 157 -4.96 7.25 -7.95
N ALA A 158 -5.92 6.43 -7.53
CA ALA A 158 -6.08 6.01 -6.14
C ALA A 158 -6.13 4.48 -6.05
N VAL A 159 -5.91 3.94 -4.86
CA VAL A 159 -5.98 2.50 -4.62
C VAL A 159 -7.01 2.23 -3.53
N LEU A 160 -8.05 1.48 -3.87
CA LEU A 160 -9.06 1.01 -2.93
C LEU A 160 -8.60 -0.33 -2.34
N VAL A 161 -8.44 -0.36 -1.03
CA VAL A 161 -7.90 -1.49 -0.27
C VAL A 161 -8.97 -2.01 0.69
N ARG A 162 -9.04 -3.33 0.80
CA ARG A 162 -9.92 -4.09 1.69
C ARG A 162 -9.43 -4.03 3.15
N PRO A 163 -10.30 -4.37 4.12
CA PRO A 163 -9.89 -4.47 5.52
C PRO A 163 -8.82 -5.52 5.82
N ASP A 164 -8.67 -6.54 4.96
CA ASP A 164 -7.64 -7.57 5.04
C ASP A 164 -6.36 -7.24 4.24
N GLN A 165 -6.17 -5.95 3.89
CA GLN A 165 -4.99 -5.40 3.21
C GLN A 165 -4.81 -5.83 1.75
N HIS A 166 -5.81 -6.46 1.12
CA HIS A 166 -5.78 -6.75 -0.31
C HIS A 166 -6.36 -5.59 -1.12
N ILE A 167 -5.75 -5.32 -2.27
CA ILE A 167 -6.21 -4.31 -3.21
C ILE A 167 -7.53 -4.79 -3.82
N LEU A 168 -8.59 -4.02 -3.62
CA LEU A 168 -9.89 -4.26 -4.25
C LEU A 168 -9.88 -3.74 -5.69
N ALA A 169 -9.37 -2.53 -5.89
CA ALA A 169 -9.30 -1.89 -7.20
C ALA A 169 -8.23 -0.79 -7.24
N VAL A 170 -7.66 -0.57 -8.43
CA VAL A 170 -6.95 0.67 -8.76
C VAL A 170 -7.93 1.59 -9.46
N LEU A 171 -8.11 2.78 -8.93
CA LEU A 171 -9.06 3.78 -9.39
C LEU A 171 -8.35 4.77 -10.29
N ASP A 172 -8.79 4.90 -11.54
CA ASP A 172 -8.27 5.91 -12.46
C ASP A 172 -8.48 7.33 -11.93
N ARG A 173 -7.70 8.28 -12.43
CA ARG A 173 -7.77 9.70 -12.05
C ARG A 173 -9.18 10.27 -12.14
N ASP A 174 -9.97 9.82 -13.11
CA ASP A 174 -11.34 10.29 -13.34
C ASP A 174 -12.41 9.36 -12.74
N ALA A 175 -12.00 8.37 -11.94
CA ALA A 175 -12.91 7.44 -11.29
C ALA A 175 -13.87 8.19 -10.35
N GLY A 176 -15.16 8.09 -10.67
CA GLY A 176 -16.23 8.70 -9.90
C GLY A 176 -16.87 7.75 -8.89
N ALA A 177 -17.87 8.28 -8.18
CA ALA A 177 -18.61 7.56 -7.15
C ALA A 177 -19.22 6.23 -7.62
N ALA A 178 -19.66 6.14 -8.89
CA ALA A 178 -20.28 4.94 -9.43
C ALA A 178 -19.30 3.74 -9.47
N TYR A 179 -18.03 4.00 -9.78
CA TYR A 179 -17.01 2.95 -9.83
C TYR A 179 -16.68 2.42 -8.43
N ILE A 180 -16.51 3.34 -7.47
CA ILE A 180 -16.29 2.98 -6.06
C ILE A 180 -17.47 2.17 -5.51
N GLU A 181 -18.70 2.62 -5.80
CA GLU A 181 -19.93 1.95 -5.41
C GLU A 181 -20.02 0.52 -5.98
N GLU A 182 -19.71 0.34 -7.27
CA GLU A 182 -19.71 -0.97 -7.92
C GLU A 182 -18.66 -1.92 -7.33
N ALA A 183 -17.44 -1.45 -7.08
CA ALA A 183 -16.39 -2.24 -6.45
C ALA A 183 -16.80 -2.72 -5.05
N LEU A 184 -17.35 -1.83 -4.22
CA LEU A 184 -17.80 -2.16 -2.87
C LEU A 184 -18.98 -3.15 -2.87
N LYS A 185 -19.95 -2.96 -3.79
CA LYS A 185 -21.10 -3.87 -3.93
C LYS A 185 -20.66 -5.26 -4.38
N SER A 186 -19.78 -5.33 -5.37
CA SER A 186 -19.27 -6.60 -5.92
C SER A 186 -18.57 -7.43 -4.85
N TYR A 187 -17.75 -6.79 -4.01
CA TYR A 187 -17.12 -7.44 -2.86
C TYR A 187 -18.15 -7.97 -1.85
N SER A 188 -19.12 -7.14 -1.48
CA SER A 188 -20.13 -7.49 -0.48
C SER A 188 -21.01 -8.67 -0.93
N SER A 189 -21.37 -8.72 -2.22
CA SER A 189 -22.12 -9.85 -2.80
C SER A 189 -21.30 -11.14 -2.86
N TRP A 190 -19.99 -11.04 -3.08
CA TRP A 190 -19.07 -12.19 -3.06
C TRP A 190 -18.92 -12.77 -1.65
N GLU A 191 -18.72 -11.93 -0.62
CA GLU A 191 -18.62 -12.36 0.78
C GLU A 191 -19.91 -13.02 1.28
N MET A 192 -21.07 -12.47 0.91
CA MET A 192 -22.37 -13.08 1.24
C MET A 192 -22.53 -14.46 0.61
N SER A 193 -22.01 -14.66 -0.61
CA SER A 193 -22.05 -15.95 -1.29
C SER A 193 -21.13 -16.98 -0.62
N ASN A 194 -19.92 -16.59 -0.23
CA ASN A 194 -18.96 -17.49 0.43
C ASN A 194 -19.32 -17.81 1.89
N THR A 195 -19.95 -16.87 2.60
CA THR A 195 -20.43 -17.10 3.97
C THR A 195 -21.55 -18.14 4.01
N VAL A 196 -22.45 -18.12 3.02
CA VAL A 196 -23.53 -19.12 2.90
C VAL A 196 -22.96 -20.51 2.60
N VAL A 197 -21.93 -20.61 1.76
CA VAL A 197 -21.28 -21.89 1.43
C VAL A 197 -20.47 -22.44 2.61
N SER A 198 -19.82 -21.58 3.39
CA SER A 198 -18.99 -21.99 4.54
C SER A 198 -19.81 -22.50 5.74
N ASN A 199 -21.08 -22.09 5.86
CA ASN A 199 -21.99 -22.53 6.93
C ASN A 199 -22.76 -23.83 6.59
N LEU A 200 -22.46 -24.45 5.44
CA LEU A 200 -23.10 -25.69 4.97
C LEU A 200 -22.17 -26.92 5.04
N VAL A 201 -21.02 -26.81 5.72
CA VAL A 201 -20.06 -27.91 5.92
C VAL A 201 -19.96 -28.29 7.39
#